data_AF-Q8Q0E3-F1
#
_entry.id   AF-Q8Q0E3-F1
#
_cell.length_a   1.000
_cell.length_b   1.000
_cell.length_c   1.000
_cell.angle_alpha   90.00
_cell.angle_beta   90.00
_cell.angle_gamma   90.00
#
_symmetry.space_group_name_H-M   'P 1'
#
loop_
_entity.id
_entity.type
_entity.pdbx_description
1 polymer ?
#
loop_
_entity_poly.entity_id
_entity_poly.type
_entity_poly.pdbx_seq_one_letter_code
_entity_poly.pdbx_strand_id
1 'polypeptide(L)'
;MLDDHLVLNSYMLNLFGMKNFKELKEILKQTEEGFDEEGRSYMFHALYSLKKLEPRLKPMLEDYDSNIREYMEHINQSRETPIKLKYFQYLSVLFGEI
;
A
#
# COMPACT_ATOMS: atom_id res chain seq x y z
N MET A 1 18.20 -1.01 -16.65
CA MET A 1 17.91 -1.43 -15.26
C MET A 1 17.67 -0.27 -14.29
N LEU A 2 18.04 1.00 -14.59
CA LEU A 2 17.52 2.15 -13.80
C LEU A 2 16.20 2.71 -14.35
N ASP A 3 15.95 2.56 -15.66
CA ASP A 3 14.75 3.11 -16.31
C ASP A 3 13.44 2.50 -15.81
N ASP A 4 13.36 1.17 -15.61
CA ASP A 4 12.10 0.51 -15.23
C ASP A 4 11.61 0.94 -13.84
N HIS A 5 12.54 1.15 -12.89
CA HIS A 5 12.20 1.66 -11.56
C HIS A 5 11.69 3.10 -11.60
N LEU A 6 12.17 3.92 -12.54
CA LEU A 6 11.70 5.29 -12.72
C LEU A 6 10.31 5.31 -13.38
N VAL A 7 10.07 4.44 -14.37
CA VAL A 7 8.77 4.35 -15.06
C VAL A 7 7.70 3.82 -14.11
N LEU A 8 7.95 2.72 -13.40
CA LEU A 8 7.00 2.15 -12.45
C LEU A 8 6.69 3.14 -11.32
N ASN A 9 7.70 3.76 -10.73
CA ASN A 9 7.48 4.77 -9.70
C ASN A 9 6.66 5.96 -10.24
N SER A 10 6.93 6.43 -11.46
CA SER A 10 6.18 7.53 -12.07
C SER A 10 4.73 7.15 -12.34
N TYR A 11 4.48 5.93 -12.82
CA TYR A 11 3.13 5.39 -13.02
C TYR A 11 2.35 5.34 -11.70
N MET A 12 2.96 4.80 -10.65
CA MET A 12 2.33 4.70 -9.32
C MET A 12 2.02 6.08 -8.73
N LEU A 13 2.95 7.04 -8.84
CA LEU A 13 2.70 8.41 -8.39
C LEU A 13 1.53 9.05 -9.12
N ASN A 14 1.38 8.80 -10.43
CA ASN A 14 0.24 9.28 -11.19
C ASN A 14 -1.08 8.65 -10.72
N LEU A 15 -1.09 7.35 -10.43
CA LEU A 15 -2.27 6.65 -9.91
C LEU A 15 -2.73 7.21 -8.55
N PHE A 16 -1.78 7.51 -7.66
CA PHE A 16 -2.09 8.11 -6.35
C PHE A 16 -2.27 9.65 -6.42
N GLY A 17 -2.08 10.26 -7.58
CA GLY A 17 -2.17 11.70 -7.78
C GLY A 17 -1.11 12.51 -7.03
N MET A 18 0.05 11.89 -6.77
CA MET A 18 1.16 12.44 -6.00
C MET A 18 2.19 13.09 -6.92
N LYS A 19 2.74 14.24 -6.49
CA LYS A 19 3.74 14.96 -7.31
C LYS A 19 5.12 14.32 -7.27
N ASN A 20 5.45 13.67 -6.16
CA ASN A 20 6.74 13.02 -5.94
C ASN A 20 6.60 11.93 -4.87
N PHE A 21 7.52 10.97 -4.89
CA PHE A 21 7.54 9.85 -3.96
C PHE A 21 7.79 10.26 -2.51
N LYS A 22 8.46 11.39 -2.29
CA LYS A 22 8.72 11.91 -0.95
C LYS A 22 7.42 12.26 -0.22
N GLU A 23 6.49 12.95 -0.88
CA GLU A 23 5.18 13.29 -0.30
C GLU A 23 4.39 12.03 0.07
N LEU A 24 4.33 11.03 -0.83
CA LEU A 24 3.64 9.77 -0.56
C LEU A 24 4.25 9.03 0.63
N LYS A 25 5.58 8.96 0.66
CA LYS A 25 6.32 8.32 1.75
C LYS A 25 6.09 9.00 3.09
N GLU A 26 6.06 10.32 3.17
CA GLU A 26 5.84 11.02 4.43
C GLU A 26 4.44 10.79 5.00
N ILE A 27 3.42 10.67 4.12
CA ILE A 27 2.06 10.30 4.53
C ILE A 27 2.08 8.88 5.14
N LEU A 28 2.57 7.90 4.38
CA LEU A 28 2.52 6.49 4.81
C LEU A 28 3.43 6.18 5.99
N LYS A 29 4.54 6.90 6.14
CA LYS A 29 5.43 6.75 7.29
C LYS A 29 4.78 7.22 8.60
N GLN A 30 3.82 8.14 8.53
CA GLN A 30 3.04 8.61 9.67
C GLN A 30 1.77 7.78 9.90
N THR A 31 1.45 6.87 8.97
CA THR A 31 0.31 5.96 9.08
C THR A 31 0.66 4.80 10.01
N GLU A 32 -0.31 4.41 10.85
CA GLU A 32 -0.17 3.25 11.72
C GLU A 32 0.03 1.95 10.92
N GLU A 33 0.78 1.01 11.47
CA GLU A 33 1.00 -0.30 10.87
C GLU A 33 -0.06 -1.32 11.36
N GLY A 34 -0.57 -2.13 10.43
CA GLY A 34 -1.54 -3.19 10.71
C GLY A 34 -2.89 -2.94 10.06
N PHE A 35 -3.92 -3.48 10.69
CA PHE A 35 -5.30 -3.49 10.22
C PHE A 35 -6.22 -2.93 11.31
N ASP A 36 -7.34 -2.35 10.89
CA ASP A 36 -8.43 -1.95 11.78
C ASP A 36 -9.31 -3.16 12.19
N GLU A 37 -10.39 -2.89 12.92
CA GLU A 37 -11.35 -3.91 13.39
C GLU A 37 -12.12 -4.60 12.24
N GLU A 38 -12.20 -3.97 11.06
CA GLU A 38 -12.85 -4.52 9.86
C GLU A 38 -11.86 -5.30 8.97
N GLY A 39 -10.58 -5.36 9.35
CA GLY A 39 -9.53 -6.01 8.58
C GLY A 39 -9.00 -5.15 7.43
N ARG A 40 -9.25 -3.85 7.41
CA ARG A 40 -8.68 -2.93 6.41
C ARG A 40 -7.37 -2.36 6.89
N SER A 41 -6.36 -2.29 6.02
CA SER A 41 -5.09 -1.70 6.45
C SER A 41 -5.23 -0.20 6.70
N TYR A 42 -4.58 0.31 7.74
CA TYR A 42 -4.41 1.76 7.90
C TYR A 42 -3.68 2.39 6.70
N MET A 43 -2.79 1.63 6.05
CA MET A 43 -2.13 2.06 4.81
C MET A 43 -3.13 2.19 3.66
N PHE A 44 -4.09 1.26 3.55
CA PHE A 44 -5.21 1.38 2.61
C PHE A 44 -6.01 2.66 2.88
N HIS A 45 -6.39 2.94 4.12
CA HIS A 45 -7.13 4.17 4.47
C HIS A 45 -6.37 5.45 4.10
N ALA A 46 -5.06 5.47 4.36
CA ALA A 46 -4.19 6.59 3.99
C ALA A 46 -4.13 6.81 2.47
N LEU A 47 -4.09 5.73 1.67
CA LEU A 47 -4.09 5.81 0.21
C LEU A 47 -5.47 6.16 -0.35
N TYR A 48 -6.54 5.56 0.18
CA TYR A 48 -7.91 5.75 -0.26
C TYR A 48 -8.42 7.18 -0.01
N SER A 49 -7.91 7.83 1.04
CA SER A 49 -8.21 9.22 1.39
C SER A 49 -7.47 10.28 0.56
N LEU A 50 -6.56 9.87 -0.33
CA LEU A 50 -5.87 10.80 -1.22
C LEU A 50 -6.85 11.49 -2.17
N LYS A 51 -6.90 12.82 -2.13
CA LYS A 51 -7.83 13.64 -2.92
C LYS A 51 -7.72 13.45 -4.43
N LYS A 52 -6.54 13.05 -4.91
CA LYS A 52 -6.22 12.88 -6.33
C LYS A 52 -6.04 11.41 -6.73
N LEU A 53 -6.46 10.48 -5.88
CA LEU A 53 -6.47 9.07 -6.22
C LEU A 53 -7.27 8.85 -7.51
N GLU A 54 -6.68 8.10 -8.44
CA GLU A 54 -7.31 7.79 -9.71
C GLU A 54 -8.61 6.97 -9.46
N PRO A 55 -9.77 7.41 -9.98
CA PRO A 55 -11.04 6.77 -9.66
C PRO A 55 -11.16 5.29 -10.01
N ARG A 56 -10.47 4.81 -11.05
CA ARG A 56 -10.49 3.39 -11.44
C ARG A 56 -9.62 2.54 -10.52
N LEU A 57 -8.61 3.13 -9.87
CA LEU A 57 -7.80 2.44 -8.87
C LEU A 57 -8.57 2.17 -7.58
N LYS A 58 -9.56 3.00 -7.21
CA LYS A 58 -10.32 2.84 -5.95
C LYS A 58 -10.88 1.43 -5.70
N PRO A 59 -11.68 0.82 -6.61
CA PRO A 59 -12.19 -0.52 -6.39
C PRO A 59 -11.07 -1.57 -6.32
N MET A 60 -10.03 -1.42 -7.16
CA MET A 60 -8.89 -2.35 -7.16
C MET A 60 -8.09 -2.27 -5.85
N LEU A 61 -8.01 -1.09 -5.24
CA LEU A 61 -7.26 -0.89 -4.00
C LEU A 61 -7.89 -1.66 -2.82
N GLU A 62 -9.21 -1.83 -2.81
CA GLU A 62 -9.92 -2.64 -1.81
C GLU A 62 -9.61 -4.14 -1.97
N ASP A 63 -9.52 -4.60 -3.22
CA ASP A 63 -9.14 -5.98 -3.56
C ASP A 63 -7.68 -6.25 -3.19
N TYR A 64 -6.77 -5.34 -3.55
CA TYR A 64 -5.35 -5.45 -3.24
C TYR A 64 -5.08 -5.45 -1.73
N ASP A 65 -5.79 -4.61 -0.98
CA ASP A 65 -5.68 -4.61 0.49
C ASP A 65 -6.15 -5.95 1.09
N SER A 66 -7.22 -6.54 0.53
CA SER A 66 -7.68 -7.87 0.96
C SER A 66 -6.64 -8.96 0.68
N ASN A 67 -6.03 -8.95 -0.52
CA ASN A 67 -4.97 -9.90 -0.86
C ASN A 67 -3.77 -9.75 0.09
N ILE A 68 -3.35 -8.50 0.38
CA ILE A 68 -2.28 -8.22 1.34
C ILE A 68 -2.62 -8.76 2.73
N ARG A 69 -3.86 -8.57 3.19
CA ARG A 69 -4.33 -9.13 4.47
C ARG A 69 -4.21 -10.65 4.48
N GLU A 70 -4.70 -11.34 3.44
CA GLU A 70 -4.65 -12.80 3.35
C GLU A 70 -3.20 -13.32 3.37
N TYR A 71 -2.30 -12.67 2.64
CA TYR A 71 -0.88 -13.00 2.69
C TYR A 71 -0.29 -12.81 4.10
N MET A 72 -0.65 -11.72 4.77
CA MET A 72 -0.17 -11.44 6.12
C MET A 72 -0.73 -12.40 7.16
N GLU A 73 -1.98 -12.81 7.04
CA GLU A 73 -2.60 -13.85 7.87
C GLU A 73 -1.86 -15.18 7.69
N HIS A 74 -1.59 -15.58 6.45
CA HIS A 74 -0.85 -16.80 6.15
C HIS A 74 0.58 -16.75 6.71
N ILE A 75 1.30 -15.64 6.52
CA ILE A 75 2.66 -15.47 7.04
C ILE A 75 2.69 -15.48 8.57
N ASN A 76 1.69 -14.89 9.22
CA ASN A 76 1.63 -14.80 10.69
C ASN A 76 1.09 -16.06 11.36
N GLN A 77 0.40 -16.94 10.64
CA GLN A 77 -0.22 -18.14 11.20
C GLN A 77 0.78 -19.03 11.96
N SER A 78 2.04 -19.10 11.50
CA SER A 78 3.08 -19.93 12.10
C SER A 78 4.05 -19.17 13.01
N ARG A 79 3.75 -17.92 13.40
CA ARG A 79 4.66 -17.06 14.16
C ARG A 79 4.15 -16.84 15.57
N GLU A 80 5.05 -16.95 16.56
CA GLU A 80 4.75 -16.60 17.95
C GLU A 80 4.48 -15.10 18.12
N THR A 81 5.24 -14.26 17.39
CA THR A 81 5.05 -12.81 17.34
C THR A 81 4.60 -12.40 15.94
N PRO A 82 3.37 -11.89 15.77
CA PRO A 82 2.88 -11.40 14.49
C PRO A 82 3.74 -10.25 13.96
N ILE A 83 4.03 -10.27 12.67
CA ILE A 83 4.67 -9.17 11.96
C ILE A 83 3.60 -8.23 11.39
N LYS A 84 3.92 -6.94 11.40
CA LYS A 84 3.16 -5.90 10.70
C LYS A 84 4.03 -5.34 9.56
N LEU A 85 3.41 -5.01 8.44
CA LEU A 85 4.14 -4.41 7.32
C LEU A 85 4.44 -2.95 7.63
N LYS A 86 5.71 -2.58 7.47
CA LYS A 86 6.11 -1.18 7.38
C LYS A 86 5.65 -0.59 6.05
N TYR A 87 5.49 0.73 5.98
CA TYR A 87 5.01 1.42 4.77
C TYR A 87 5.75 1.02 3.47
N PHE A 88 7.07 0.83 3.51
CA PHE A 88 7.85 0.45 2.34
C PHE A 88 7.62 -1.01 1.92
N GLN A 89 7.33 -1.90 2.88
CA GLN A 89 6.98 -3.29 2.60
C GLN A 89 5.57 -3.37 2.03
N TYR A 90 4.63 -2.63 2.62
CA TYR A 90 3.26 -2.52 2.09
C TYR A 90 3.25 -2.01 0.64
N LEU A 91 3.99 -0.93 0.34
CA LEU A 91 4.14 -0.45 -1.04
C LEU A 91 4.76 -1.50 -1.97
N SER A 92 5.74 -2.27 -1.49
CA SER A 92 6.38 -3.30 -2.32
C SER A 92 5.41 -4.41 -2.70
N VAL A 93 4.53 -4.83 -1.79
CA VAL A 93 3.50 -5.84 -2.08
C VAL A 93 2.41 -5.25 -2.97
N LEU A 94 1.92 -4.05 -2.65
CA LEU A 94 0.92 -3.35 -3.45
C LEU A 94 1.37 -3.14 -4.90
N PHE A 95 2.66 -2.86 -5.13
CA PHE A 95 3.21 -2.70 -6.48
C PHE A 95 3.30 -4.02 -7.25
N GLY A 96 3.30 -5.17 -6.56
CA GLY A 96 3.23 -6.49 -7.19
C GLY A 96 1.81 -6.91 -7.57
N GLU A 97 0.80 -6.30 -6.98
CA GLU A 97 -0.61 -6.56 -7.27
C GLU A 97 -1.16 -5.72 -8.44
N ILE A 98 -0.45 -4.65 -8.83
CA ILE A 98 -0.80 -3.71 -9.92
C ILE A 98 -0.12 -4.11 -11.23
#